data_AF-A0A1Q6R331-F1
#
_entry.id   AF-A0A1Q6R331-F1
#
_cell.length_a   1.000
_cell.length_b   1.000
_cell.length_c   1.000
_cell.angle_alpha   90.00
_cell.angle_beta   90.00
_cell.angle_gamma   90.00
#
_symmetry.space_group_name_H-M   'P 1'
#
loop_
_entity.id
_entity.type
_entity.pdbx_description
1 polymer ?
#
loop_
_entity_poly.entity_id
_entity_poly.type
_entity_poly.pdbx_seq_one_letter_code
_entity_poly.pdbx_strand_id
1 'polypeptide(L)'
;MYGQQYAPNPYTGAAPQMQQRLNYLQQQMQMYQQPQMPMSQMPQALKGRVVTGIDEAKAAQIDLDGSSTFFPCPAEGKIYEKSIDLNGLPVFRVYQLSNPQEQKQVVYAERSYVDNLIQRVDKLEKQLGGMNHEPDANNGNVTE
;
A
#
# COMPACT_ATOMS: atom_id res chain seq x y z
N MET A 1 -30.19 -62.44 -66.69
CA MET A 1 -30.86 -61.79 -67.83
C MET A 1 -32.03 -60.97 -67.30
N TYR A 2 -31.90 -59.63 -67.38
CA TYR A 2 -32.93 -58.58 -67.17
C TYR A 2 -33.48 -58.40 -65.73
N GLY A 3 -33.67 -57.21 -65.16
CA GLY A 3 -33.45 -55.82 -65.60
C GLY A 3 -33.82 -54.90 -64.42
N GLN A 4 -32.94 -53.95 -64.08
CA GLN A 4 -33.13 -52.97 -63.00
C GLN A 4 -34.12 -51.89 -63.47
N GLN A 5 -35.26 -51.79 -62.81
CA GLN A 5 -36.27 -50.77 -63.05
C GLN A 5 -35.89 -49.49 -62.28
N TYR A 6 -35.61 -48.42 -63.01
CA TYR A 6 -35.43 -47.07 -62.47
C TYR A 6 -36.77 -46.54 -61.94
N ALA A 7 -36.81 -46.19 -60.66
CA ALA A 7 -37.90 -45.43 -60.06
C ALA A 7 -37.56 -43.92 -60.07
N PRO A 8 -38.49 -43.04 -60.50
CA PRO A 8 -38.27 -41.60 -60.57
C PRO A 8 -38.33 -40.96 -59.17
N ASN A 9 -37.37 -40.09 -58.89
CA ASN A 9 -37.21 -39.39 -57.61
C ASN A 9 -38.17 -38.17 -57.55
N PRO A 10 -39.17 -38.12 -56.66
CA PRO A 10 -40.30 -37.18 -56.77
C PRO A 10 -40.15 -35.85 -56.00
N TYR A 11 -38.95 -35.31 -55.81
CA TYR A 11 -38.75 -34.11 -54.97
C TYR A 11 -38.17 -32.90 -55.72
N THR A 12 -38.85 -32.46 -56.78
CA THR A 12 -38.52 -31.23 -57.54
C THR A 12 -39.32 -29.98 -57.13
N GLY A 13 -40.15 -30.04 -56.08
CA GLY A 13 -41.05 -28.93 -55.71
C GLY A 13 -40.78 -28.18 -54.39
N ALA A 14 -39.93 -28.71 -53.51
CA ALA A 14 -39.81 -28.21 -52.12
C ALA A 14 -38.57 -27.33 -51.84
N ALA A 15 -37.82 -26.96 -52.89
CA ALA A 15 -36.59 -26.19 -52.76
C ALA A 15 -36.77 -24.78 -52.11
N PRO A 16 -37.76 -23.95 -52.50
CA PRO A 16 -37.81 -22.57 -51.99
C PRO A 16 -38.21 -22.49 -50.51
N GLN A 17 -39.05 -23.42 -50.04
CA GLN A 17 -39.55 -23.43 -48.66
C GLN A 17 -38.48 -23.94 -47.68
N MET A 18 -37.65 -24.89 -48.12
CA MET A 18 -36.51 -25.37 -47.34
C MET A 18 -35.47 -24.26 -47.13
N GLN A 19 -35.26 -23.41 -48.13
CA GLN A 19 -34.29 -22.32 -48.08
C GLN A 19 -34.68 -21.22 -47.09
N GLN A 20 -35.97 -20.89 -46.96
CA GLN A 20 -36.46 -19.95 -45.95
C GLN A 20 -36.31 -20.51 -44.52
N ARG A 21 -36.57 -21.81 -44.35
CA ARG A 21 -36.38 -22.48 -43.05
C ARG A 21 -34.90 -22.48 -42.63
N LEU A 22 -33.97 -22.65 -43.57
CA LEU A 22 -32.52 -22.55 -43.33
C LEU A 22 -32.12 -21.13 -42.90
N ASN A 23 -32.70 -20.10 -43.50
CA ASN A 23 -32.41 -18.71 -43.15
C ASN A 23 -32.92 -18.34 -41.74
N TYR A 24 -34.12 -18.81 -41.38
CA TYR A 24 -34.66 -18.67 -40.01
C TYR A 24 -33.80 -19.39 -38.97
N LEU A 25 -33.29 -20.58 -39.30
CA LEU A 25 -32.43 -21.34 -38.39
C LEU A 25 -31.05 -20.69 -38.22
N GLN A 26 -30.49 -20.12 -39.30
CA GLN A 26 -29.23 -19.38 -39.24
C GLN A 26 -29.36 -18.09 -38.40
N GLN A 27 -30.49 -17.39 -38.51
CA GLN A 27 -30.77 -16.20 -37.70
C GLN A 27 -30.95 -16.54 -36.21
N GLN A 28 -31.57 -17.69 -35.90
CA GLN A 28 -31.70 -18.17 -34.51
C GLN A 28 -30.35 -18.59 -33.90
N MET A 29 -29.46 -19.19 -34.71
CA MET A 29 -28.10 -19.55 -34.28
C MET A 29 -27.23 -18.33 -33.96
N GLN A 30 -27.41 -17.23 -34.70
CA GLN A 30 -26.66 -16.00 -34.45
C GLN A 30 -27.14 -15.25 -33.18
N MET A 31 -28.38 -15.49 -32.73
CA MET A 31 -28.92 -14.96 -31.47
C MET A 31 -28.47 -15.77 -30.24
N TYR A 32 -28.02 -17.01 -30.42
CA TYR A 32 -27.52 -17.90 -29.36
C TYR A 32 -25.98 -17.93 -29.24
N GLN A 33 -25.24 -17.21 -30.09
CA GLN A 33 -23.90 -16.80 -29.70
C GLN A 33 -24.04 -15.72 -28.63
N GLN A 34 -24.16 -16.19 -27.39
CA GLN A 34 -23.84 -15.41 -26.22
C GLN A 34 -22.56 -14.64 -26.54
N PRO A 35 -22.56 -13.30 -26.51
CA PRO A 35 -21.30 -12.59 -26.60
C PRO A 35 -20.44 -13.15 -25.47
N GLN A 36 -19.34 -13.81 -25.84
CA GLN A 36 -18.25 -14.06 -24.91
C GLN A 36 -17.87 -12.69 -24.39
N MET A 37 -18.45 -12.33 -23.25
CA MET A 37 -18.12 -11.12 -22.53
C MET A 37 -16.61 -11.16 -22.39
N PRO A 38 -15.87 -10.18 -22.92
CA PRO A 38 -14.44 -10.13 -22.71
C PRO A 38 -14.26 -10.21 -21.20
N MET A 39 -13.61 -11.29 -20.73
CA MET A 39 -13.27 -11.45 -19.32
C MET A 39 -12.44 -10.23 -18.99
N SER A 40 -13.10 -9.23 -18.44
CA SER A 40 -12.50 -7.98 -18.07
C SER A 40 -11.55 -8.39 -16.97
N GLN A 41 -10.25 -8.35 -17.24
CA GLN A 41 -9.24 -8.62 -16.23
C GLN A 41 -9.52 -7.63 -15.10
N MET A 42 -10.19 -8.12 -14.05
CA MET A 42 -10.48 -7.30 -12.89
C MET A 42 -9.12 -6.89 -12.35
N PRO A 43 -8.82 -5.58 -12.29
CA PRO A 43 -7.55 -5.15 -11.75
C PRO A 43 -7.41 -5.77 -10.37
N GLN A 44 -6.29 -6.45 -10.11
CA GLN A 44 -5.94 -6.89 -8.77
C GLN A 44 -5.87 -5.64 -7.89
N ALA A 45 -6.97 -5.38 -7.19
CA ALA A 45 -7.07 -4.27 -6.26
C ALA A 45 -6.23 -4.61 -5.03
N LEU A 46 -5.38 -3.68 -4.61
CA LEU A 46 -4.68 -3.80 -3.34
C LEU A 46 -5.71 -3.89 -2.21
N LYS A 47 -5.55 -4.88 -1.33
CA LYS A 47 -6.44 -5.05 -0.17
C LYS A 47 -6.34 -3.83 0.74
N GLY A 48 -7.49 -3.33 1.19
CA GLY A 48 -7.60 -2.34 2.25
C GLY A 48 -8.53 -1.18 1.93
N ARG A 49 -8.39 -0.08 2.67
CA ARG A 49 -9.26 1.10 2.55
C ARG A 49 -8.55 2.36 3.00
N VAL A 50 -9.03 3.51 2.53
CA VAL A 50 -8.56 4.82 3.02
C VAL A 50 -8.95 4.99 4.49
N VAL A 51 -8.06 5.56 5.29
CA VAL A 51 -8.25 5.84 6.71
C VAL A 51 -7.93 7.30 7.03
N THR A 52 -8.46 7.76 8.16
CA THR A 52 -8.31 9.13 8.64
C THR A 52 -7.04 9.34 9.48
N GLY A 53 -6.45 8.27 10.00
CA GLY A 53 -5.22 8.34 10.79
C GLY A 53 -4.70 6.97 11.24
N ILE A 54 -3.62 6.99 12.03
CA ILE A 54 -2.93 5.78 12.51
C ILE A 54 -3.80 4.88 13.40
N ASP A 55 -4.65 5.46 14.26
CA ASP A 55 -5.45 4.69 15.21
C ASP A 55 -6.49 3.82 14.50
N GLU A 56 -7.10 4.35 13.44
CA GLU A 56 -8.03 3.62 12.59
C GLU A 56 -7.34 2.45 11.86
N ALA A 57 -6.13 2.69 11.33
CA ALA A 57 -5.33 1.64 10.69
C ALA A 57 -4.93 0.53 11.67
N LYS A 58 -4.60 0.89 12.93
CA LYS A 58 -4.27 -0.10 13.98
C LYS A 58 -5.49 -0.89 14.42
N ALA A 59 -6.65 -0.25 14.55
CA ALA A 59 -7.90 -0.89 14.95
C ALA A 59 -8.49 -1.78 13.85
N ALA A 60 -8.15 -1.53 12.58
CA ALA A 60 -8.65 -2.31 11.45
C ALA A 60 -8.28 -3.80 11.59
N GLN A 61 -9.27 -4.67 11.39
CA GLN A 61 -9.07 -6.11 11.30
C GLN A 61 -8.55 -6.47 9.90
N ILE A 62 -7.69 -7.48 9.85
CA ILE A 62 -7.10 -8.01 8.62
C ILE A 62 -7.22 -9.53 8.60
N ASP A 63 -7.07 -10.11 7.42
CA ASP A 63 -6.99 -11.55 7.25
C ASP A 63 -5.75 -12.12 7.95
N LEU A 64 -5.87 -13.34 8.48
CA LEU A 64 -4.76 -14.05 9.15
C LEU A 64 -3.94 -14.93 8.18
N ASP A 65 -4.14 -14.75 6.87
CA ASP A 65 -3.48 -15.51 5.79
C ASP A 65 -2.05 -15.03 5.50
N GLY A 66 -1.56 -14.04 6.26
CA GLY A 66 -0.27 -13.39 6.06
C GLY A 66 -0.25 -12.36 4.93
N SER A 67 -1.38 -12.11 4.27
CA SER A 67 -1.45 -11.07 3.24
C SER A 67 -1.35 -9.66 3.82
N SER A 68 -0.70 -8.77 3.08
CA SER A 68 -0.60 -7.36 3.46
C SER A 68 -1.89 -6.60 3.12
N THR A 69 -2.42 -5.90 4.11
CA THR A 69 -3.54 -4.96 3.93
C THR A 69 -3.02 -3.53 4.06
N PHE A 70 -3.33 -2.68 3.07
CA PHE A 70 -2.83 -1.31 2.97
C PHE A 70 -3.93 -0.30 3.28
N PHE A 71 -3.60 0.67 4.13
CA PHE A 71 -4.49 1.74 4.56
C PHE A 71 -3.86 3.11 4.20
N PRO A 72 -4.14 3.65 3.01
CA PRO A 72 -3.71 4.99 2.65
C PRO A 72 -4.34 6.03 3.57
N CYS A 73 -3.54 6.96 4.07
CA CYS A 73 -3.99 8.11 4.84
C CYS A 73 -3.56 9.41 4.14
N PRO A 74 -4.41 9.95 3.24
CA PRO A 74 -4.10 11.17 2.49
C PRO A 74 -3.83 12.38 3.37
N ALA A 75 -4.51 12.48 4.52
CA ALA A 75 -4.33 13.59 5.47
C ALA A 75 -2.90 13.67 6.04
N GLU A 76 -2.27 12.51 6.26
CA GLU A 76 -0.89 12.43 6.77
C GLU A 76 0.16 12.23 5.67
N GLY A 77 -0.26 11.98 4.42
CA GLY A 77 0.65 11.63 3.32
C GLY A 77 1.39 10.31 3.55
N LYS A 78 0.75 9.36 4.24
CA LYS A 78 1.33 8.06 4.63
C LYS A 78 0.48 6.90 4.14
N ILE A 79 1.09 5.72 4.04
CA ILE A 79 0.39 4.44 3.85
C ILE A 79 0.74 3.56 5.04
N TYR A 80 -0.28 3.08 5.73
CA TYR A 80 -0.11 2.09 6.79
C TYR A 80 -0.29 0.69 6.22
N GLU A 81 0.58 -0.24 6.57
CA GLU A 81 0.44 -1.65 6.22
C GLU A 81 0.25 -2.46 7.49
N LYS A 82 -0.71 -3.38 7.45
CA LYS A 82 -0.90 -4.38 8.50
C LYS A 82 -0.89 -5.76 7.86
N SER A 83 -0.10 -6.67 8.41
CA SER A 83 -0.02 -8.07 8.01
C SER A 83 0.19 -8.96 9.23
N ILE A 84 0.05 -10.28 9.05
CA ILE A 84 0.45 -11.27 10.03
C ILE A 84 1.75 -11.92 9.54
N ASP A 85 2.80 -11.86 10.34
CA ASP A 85 4.08 -12.50 10.01
C ASP A 85 3.98 -14.03 10.11
N LEU A 86 4.96 -14.75 9.58
CA LEU A 86 5.06 -16.22 9.65
C LEU A 86 5.04 -16.76 11.09
N ASN A 87 5.42 -15.93 12.06
CA ASN A 87 5.36 -16.24 13.50
C ASN A 87 3.95 -16.06 14.11
N GLY A 88 2.95 -15.67 13.31
CA GLY A 88 1.59 -15.39 13.76
C GLY A 88 1.40 -14.04 14.47
N LEU A 89 2.44 -13.21 14.52
CA LEU A 89 2.41 -11.91 15.18
C LEU A 89 1.98 -10.80 14.21
N PRO A 90 1.18 -9.81 14.67
CA PRO A 90 0.80 -8.68 13.84
C PRO A 90 2.00 -7.77 13.59
N VAL A 91 2.24 -7.43 12.32
CA VAL A 91 3.24 -6.47 11.89
C VAL A 91 2.54 -5.22 11.37
N PHE A 92 3.03 -4.06 11.80
CA PHE A 92 2.51 -2.76 11.38
C PHE A 92 3.65 -1.91 10.83
N ARG A 93 3.55 -1.51 9.55
CA ARG A 93 4.56 -0.68 8.88
C ARG A 93 3.95 0.65 8.44
N VAL A 94 4.81 1.66 8.33
CA VAL A 94 4.44 3.01 7.89
C VAL A 94 5.32 3.37 6.71
N TYR A 95 4.70 3.65 5.57
CA TYR A 95 5.37 4.15 4.38
C TYR A 95 5.06 5.62 4.21
N GLN A 96 6.09 6.40 3.90
CA GLN A 96 5.97 7.83 3.60
C GLN A 96 6.90 8.15 2.44
N LEU A 97 6.50 9.10 1.61
CA LEU A 97 7.37 9.65 0.58
C LEU A 97 8.58 10.31 1.25
N SER A 98 9.77 9.78 1.01
CA SER A 98 11.01 10.38 1.49
C SER A 98 11.56 11.32 0.43
N ASN A 99 11.68 12.61 0.75
CA ASN A 99 12.51 13.51 -0.05
C ASN A 99 13.98 13.18 0.21
N PRO A 100 14.78 12.82 -0.81
CA PRO A 100 16.19 12.47 -0.61
C PRO A 100 17.03 13.63 -0.06
N GLN A 101 16.54 14.87 -0.14
CA GLN A 101 17.19 16.07 0.40
C GLN A 101 16.92 16.30 1.90
N GLU A 102 15.85 15.71 2.46
CA GLU A 102 15.45 15.89 3.87
C GLU A 102 15.71 14.65 4.74
N GLN A 103 16.29 13.58 4.17
CA GLN A 103 16.86 12.51 4.97
C GLN A 103 18.10 13.04 5.72
N LYS A 104 17.90 13.85 6.76
CA LYS A 104 18.85 13.96 7.86
C LYS A 104 18.98 12.53 8.40
N GLN A 105 20.04 11.84 7.99
CA GLN A 105 20.45 10.61 8.64
C GLN A 105 20.44 10.89 10.14
N VAL A 106 19.65 10.12 10.88
CA VAL A 106 19.71 10.16 12.34
C VAL A 106 21.07 9.60 12.71
N VAL A 107 22.05 10.49 12.85
CA VAL A 107 23.40 10.15 13.29
C VAL A 107 23.32 9.96 14.79
N TYR A 108 23.36 8.71 15.22
CA TYR A 108 23.44 8.38 16.63
C TYR A 108 24.86 8.65 17.13
N ALA A 109 24.98 9.42 18.20
CA ALA A 109 26.25 9.58 18.91
C ALA A 109 26.50 8.35 19.79
N GLU A 110 27.74 7.88 19.84
CA GLU A 110 28.15 6.87 20.80
C GLU A 110 28.01 7.41 22.24
N ARG A 111 27.62 6.55 23.19
CA ARG A 111 27.39 6.97 24.58
C ARG A 111 28.62 7.61 25.21
N SER A 112 29.81 7.09 24.92
CA SER A 112 31.08 7.62 25.40
C SER A 112 31.32 9.07 24.97
N TYR A 113 30.92 9.44 23.75
CA TYR A 113 30.99 10.81 23.24
C TYR A 113 30.04 11.74 23.98
N VAL A 114 28.82 11.27 24.28
CA VAL A 114 27.83 12.04 25.06
C VAL A 114 28.33 12.26 26.49
N ASP A 115 28.85 11.22 27.13
CA ASP A 115 29.39 11.32 28.50
C ASP A 115 30.57 12.30 28.58
N ASN A 116 31.48 12.27 27.59
CA ASN A 116 32.57 13.24 27.49
C ASN A 116 32.07 14.68 27.29
N LEU A 117 31.00 14.86 26.49
CA LEU A 117 30.41 16.17 26.26
C LEU A 117 29.83 16.74 27.56
N ILE A 118 29.10 15.91 28.32
CA ILE A 118 28.55 16.27 29.64
C ILE A 118 29.68 16.74 30.58
N GLN A 119 30.77 15.97 30.70
CA GLN A 119 31.89 16.34 31.56
C GLN A 119 32.56 17.67 31.16
N ARG A 120 32.66 17.95 29.86
CA ARG A 120 33.24 19.21 29.36
C ARG A 120 32.32 20.39 29.63
N VAL A 121 31.01 20.21 29.50
CA VAL A 121 30.01 21.24 29.83
C VAL A 121 30.07 21.56 31.32
N ASP A 122 30.05 20.56 32.20
CA ASP A 122 30.17 20.77 33.66
C ASP A 122 31.43 21.55 34.04
N LYS A 123 32.56 21.26 33.38
CA LYS A 123 33.83 21.95 33.61
C LYS A 123 33.75 23.42 33.17
N LEU A 124 33.14 23.69 32.03
CA LEU A 124 32.92 25.05 31.53
C LEU A 124 31.98 25.82 32.45
N GLU A 125 30.88 25.21 32.89
CA GLU A 125 29.94 25.83 33.82
C GLU A 125 30.60 26.20 35.15
N LYS A 126 31.47 25.35 35.70
CA LYS A 126 32.24 25.68 36.92
C LYS A 126 33.22 26.83 36.71
N GLN A 127 33.87 26.89 35.55
CA GLN A 127 34.79 27.98 35.21
C GLN A 127 34.08 29.31 34.97
N LEU A 128 32.86 29.26 34.41
CA LEU A 128 32.02 30.43 34.18
C LEU A 128 31.33 30.88 35.48
N GLY A 129 30.88 29.94 36.32
CA GLY A 129 30.25 30.20 37.61
C GLY A 129 31.21 30.71 38.70
N GLY A 130 32.52 30.49 38.53
CA GLY A 130 33.58 31.04 39.39
C GLY A 130 33.92 32.51 39.16
N MET A 131 33.24 33.22 38.23
CA MET A 131 33.45 34.66 37.98
C MET A 131 32.63 35.58 38.90
N ASN A 132 31.93 35.06 39.90
CA ASN A 132 31.34 35.89 40.95
C ASN A 132 32.39 36.17 42.03
N HIS A 133 33.02 37.34 41.93
CA HIS A 133 33.99 37.89 42.86
C HIS A 133 33.55 37.75 44.32
N GLU A 134 34.43 37.22 45.18
CA GLU A 134 34.49 37.66 46.58
C GLU A 134 34.80 39.16 46.58
N PRO A 135 34.02 40.02 47.26
CA PRO A 135 34.47 41.38 47.51
C PRO A 135 35.64 41.30 48.51
N ASP A 136 36.83 41.67 48.04
CA ASP A 136 38.00 41.94 48.89
C ASP A 136 37.63 43.09 49.84
N ALA A 137 37.18 42.74 51.04
CA ALA A 137 36.86 43.68 52.11
C ALA A 137 38.15 44.07 52.85
N ASN A 138 39.11 44.66 52.15
CA ASN A 138 40.21 45.38 52.75
C ASN A 138 40.32 46.77 52.15
N ASN A 139 39.53 47.72 52.65
CA ASN A 139 39.99 49.10 52.64
C ASN A 139 39.42 49.93 53.79
N GLY A 140 40.32 50.23 54.74
CA GLY A 140 40.46 51.54 55.35
C GLY A 140 39.41 51.96 56.38
N ASN A 141 39.80 51.96 57.66
CA ASN A 141 39.52 53.16 58.45
C ASN A 141 40.71 53.52 59.34
N VAL A 142 41.38 54.60 58.94
CA VAL A 142 42.36 55.36 59.72
C VAL A 142 41.65 56.58 60.31
N THR A 143 41.99 56.90 61.55
CA THR A 143 41.89 58.21 62.25
C THR A 143 40.51 58.86 62.40
N GLU A 144 40.04 59.03 63.64
CA GLU A 144 40.18 60.24 64.47
C GLU A 144 39.88 59.92 65.95
#